data_AF-A0A238U4A7-F1
#
_entry.id   AF-A0A238U4A7-F1
#
_cell.length_a   1.000
_cell.length_b   1.000
_cell.length_c   1.000
_cell.angle_alpha   90.00
_cell.angle_beta   90.00
_cell.angle_gamma   90.00
#
_symmetry.space_group_name_H-M   'P 1'
#
loop_
_entity.id
_entity.type
_entity.pdbx_description
1 polymer ?
#
loop_
_entity_poly.entity_id
_entity_poly.type
_entity_poly.pdbx_seq_one_letter_code
_entity_poly.pdbx_strand_id
1 'polypeptide(L)'
;MNPKINLYFRILILIFPFIPLILAVNERKDLESFVPPIFELTALGLFIFSNLYLLIELFIMKSKTLNIKIKYNIIFILLSNIVFILIVYLFDLWK
;
A
#
# COMPACT_ATOMS: atom_id res chain seq x y z
N MET A 1 -22.32 7.93 -6.60
CA MET A 1 -21.10 7.31 -7.16
C MET A 1 -21.36 5.83 -7.36
N ASN A 2 -21.10 5.28 -8.54
CA ASN A 2 -21.45 3.89 -8.88
C ASN A 2 -20.64 2.92 -7.98
N PRO A 3 -21.26 1.99 -7.21
CA PRO A 3 -20.55 1.16 -6.22
C PRO A 3 -19.40 0.33 -6.81
N LYS A 4 -19.48 -0.01 -8.11
CA LYS A 4 -18.41 -0.69 -8.85
C LYS A 4 -17.16 0.18 -9.01
N ILE A 5 -17.33 1.48 -9.29
CA ILE A 5 -16.22 2.44 -9.46
C ILE A 5 -15.44 2.60 -8.15
N ASN A 6 -16.14 2.61 -7.01
CA ASN A 6 -15.51 2.67 -5.68
C ASN A 6 -14.63 1.42 -5.40
N LEU A 7 -15.09 0.24 -5.81
CA LEU A 7 -14.30 -0.99 -5.66
C LEU A 7 -12.99 -0.94 -6.46
N TYR A 8 -13.05 -0.56 -7.73
CA TYR A 8 -11.85 -0.47 -8.59
C TYR A 8 -10.85 0.56 -8.07
N PHE A 9 -11.34 1.73 -7.65
CA PHE A 9 -10.49 2.78 -7.09
C PHE A 9 -9.77 2.32 -5.81
N ARG A 10 -10.48 1.58 -4.95
CA ARG A 10 -9.91 1.01 -3.72
C ARG A 10 -8.84 -0.04 -4.00
N ILE A 11 -9.07 -0.92 -4.97
CA ILE A 11 -8.07 -1.92 -5.39
C ILE A 11 -6.84 -1.22 -5.95
N LEU A 12 -7.04 -0.18 -6.77
CA LEU A 12 -5.93 0.59 -7.33
C LEU A 12 -5.08 1.23 -6.23
N ILE A 13 -5.70 1.90 -5.25
CA ILE A 13 -5.00 2.49 -4.09
C ILE A 13 -4.21 1.42 -3.32
N LEU A 14 -4.75 0.22 -3.15
CA LEU A 14 -4.07 -0.87 -2.43
C LEU A 14 -2.83 -1.39 -3.16
N ILE A 15 -2.88 -1.49 -4.49
CA ILE A 15 -1.80 -2.08 -5.29
C ILE A 15 -0.72 -1.04 -5.64
N PHE A 16 -1.12 0.22 -5.83
CA PHE A 16 -0.26 1.29 -6.29
C PHE A 16 1.08 1.45 -5.56
N PRO A 17 1.18 1.38 -4.21
CA PRO A 17 2.47 1.49 -3.51
C PRO A 17 3.44 0.34 -3.80
N PHE A 18 2.96 -0.83 -4.23
CA PHE A 18 3.80 -1.99 -4.50
C PHE A 18 4.48 -1.93 -5.88
N ILE A 19 3.98 -1.10 -6.81
CA ILE A 19 4.57 -0.93 -8.13
C ILE A 19 6.00 -0.35 -8.04
N PRO A 20 6.22 0.84 -7.44
CA PRO A 20 7.57 1.38 -7.28
C PRO A 20 8.43 0.52 -6.34
N LEU A 21 7.82 -0.20 -5.39
CA LEU A 21 8.54 -1.12 -4.51
C LEU A 21 9.16 -2.29 -5.29
N ILE A 22 8.41 -2.89 -6.23
CA ILE A 22 8.91 -3.96 -7.10
C ILE A 22 9.98 -3.45 -8.06
N LEU A 23 9.82 -2.23 -8.58
CA LEU A 23 10.84 -1.59 -9.41
C LEU A 23 12.15 -1.41 -8.64
N ALA A 24 12.09 -0.89 -7.40
CA ALA A 24 13.25 -0.74 -6.53
C ALA A 24 13.96 -2.09 -6.26
N VAL A 25 13.19 -3.16 -6.04
CA VAL A 25 13.73 -4.52 -5.86
C VAL A 25 14.45 -5.03 -7.11
N ASN A 26 13.92 -4.75 -8.30
CA ASN A 26 14.50 -5.23 -9.55
C ASN A 26 15.75 -4.45 -9.96
N GLU A 27 15.78 -3.13 -9.77
CA GLU A 27 16.94 -2.30 -10.11
C GLU A 27 18.15 -2.60 -9.22
N ARG A 28 17.95 -2.97 -7.94
CA ARG A 28 19.04 -3.39 -7.04
C ARG A 28 19.81 -4.64 -7.49
N LYS A 29 19.27 -5.43 -8.43
CA LYS A 29 20.00 -6.60 -8.97
C LYS A 29 21.22 -6.19 -9.80
N ASP A 30 21.22 -4.97 -10.34
CA ASP A 30 22.41 -4.36 -10.94
C ASP A 30 23.18 -3.60 -9.87
N LEU A 31 24.10 -4.30 -9.20
CA LEU A 31 24.95 -3.84 -8.08
C LEU A 31 25.78 -2.57 -8.37
N GLU A 32 25.92 -2.17 -9.63
CA GLU A 32 26.60 -0.94 -10.04
C GLU A 32 25.64 0.25 -10.22
N SER A 33 24.33 0.01 -10.26
CA SER A 33 23.34 1.08 -10.33
C SER A 33 23.04 1.57 -8.91
N PHE A 34 23.46 2.81 -8.64
CA PHE A 34 22.95 3.56 -7.51
C PHE A 34 21.46 3.77 -7.74
N VAL A 35 20.62 2.82 -7.29
CA VAL A 35 19.16 2.96 -7.36
C VAL A 35 18.81 4.26 -6.64
N PRO A 36 18.25 5.27 -7.32
CA PRO A 36 17.91 6.50 -6.65
C PRO A 36 16.91 6.17 -5.54
N PRO A 37 17.08 6.72 -4.31
CA PRO A 37 16.16 6.50 -3.19
C PRO A 37 14.72 6.97 -3.50
N ILE A 38 14.52 7.59 -4.66
CA ILE A 38 13.26 8.07 -5.20
C ILE A 38 12.22 6.95 -5.29
N PHE A 39 12.55 5.73 -5.76
CA PHE A 39 11.54 4.67 -5.89
C PHE A 39 11.07 4.15 -4.53
N GLU A 40 11.99 3.97 -3.58
CA GLU A 40 11.69 3.56 -2.21
C GLU A 40 10.88 4.64 -1.47
N LEU A 41 11.27 5.91 -1.61
CA LEU A 41 10.54 7.05 -1.06
C LEU A 41 9.14 7.19 -1.69
N THR A 42 9.02 6.96 -3.00
CA THR A 42 7.73 6.97 -3.69
C THR A 42 6.86 5.82 -3.19
N ALA A 43 7.41 4.62 -3.05
CA ALA A 43 6.70 3.47 -2.50
C ALA A 43 6.20 3.74 -1.07
N LEU A 44 7.05 4.31 -0.20
CA LEU A 44 6.69 4.68 1.16
C LEU A 44 5.60 5.76 1.19
N GLY A 45 5.74 6.82 0.39
CA GLY A 45 4.76 7.90 0.31
C GLY A 45 3.39 7.39 -0.12
N LEU A 46 3.35 6.60 -1.20
CA LEU A 46 2.12 5.96 -1.67
C LEU A 46 1.53 5.02 -0.63
N PHE A 47 2.38 4.28 0.10
CA PHE A 47 1.93 3.36 1.13
C PHE A 47 1.27 4.10 2.30
N ILE A 48 1.82 5.23 2.72
CA ILE A 48 1.21 6.12 3.72
C ILE A 48 -0.13 6.64 3.22
N PHE A 49 -0.22 7.13 1.98
CA PHE A 49 -1.48 7.60 1.38
C PHE A 49 -2.54 6.49 1.33
N SER A 50 -2.17 5.27 0.96
CA SER A 50 -3.09 4.14 0.91
C SER A 50 -3.63 3.78 2.29
N ASN A 51 -2.78 3.77 3.33
CA ASN A 51 -3.22 3.54 4.71
C ASN A 51 -4.13 4.66 5.22
N LEU A 52 -3.80 5.93 4.94
CA LEU A 52 -4.64 7.06 5.31
C LEU A 52 -6.03 6.97 4.67
N TYR A 53 -6.10 6.59 3.40
CA TYR A 53 -7.37 6.38 2.71
C TYR A 53 -8.21 5.28 3.39
N LEU A 54 -7.62 4.12 3.69
CA LEU A 54 -8.32 3.01 4.34
C LEU A 54 -8.78 3.37 5.76
N LEU A 55 -7.99 4.17 6.49
CA LEU A 55 -8.36 4.69 7.80
C LEU A 55 -9.55 5.63 7.72
N ILE A 56 -9.53 6.61 6.80
CA ILE A 56 -10.67 7.52 6.56
C ILE A 56 -11.91 6.71 6.20
N GLU A 57 -11.78 5.73 5.30
CA GLU A 57 -12.89 4.85 4.90
C GLU A 57 -13.43 4.05 6.10
N LEU A 58 -12.54 3.56 6.97
CA LEU A 58 -12.90 2.87 8.21
C LEU A 58 -13.68 3.78 9.17
N PHE A 59 -13.28 5.05 9.34
CA PHE A 59 -14.02 6.02 10.15
C PHE A 59 -15.43 6.28 9.59
N ILE A 60 -15.54 6.46 8.27
CA ILE A 60 -16.84 6.66 7.60
C ILE A 60 -17.74 5.43 7.77
N MET A 61 -17.19 4.22 7.59
CA MET A 61 -17.95 2.98 7.75
C MET A 61 -18.38 2.71 9.19
N LYS A 62 -17.54 3.08 10.16
CA LYS A 62 -17.85 3.03 11.59
C LYS A 62 -19.01 3.95 11.94
N SER A 63 -19.00 5.18 11.42
CA SER A 63 -20.11 6.13 11.59
C SER A 63 -21.43 5.61 11.01
N LYS A 64 -21.38 4.75 9.99
CA LYS A 64 -22.56 4.16 9.33
C LYS A 64 -22.95 2.79 9.89
N THR A 65 -22.31 2.31 10.96
CA THR A 65 -22.57 0.99 11.58
C THR A 65 -22.44 -0.21 10.62
N LEU A 66 -21.57 -0.11 9.59
CA LEU A 66 -21.38 -1.14 8.58
C LEU A 66 -20.35 -2.20 9.02
N ASN A 67 -20.66 -2.94 10.08
CA ASN A 67 -19.75 -3.85 10.79
C ASN A 67 -18.97 -4.83 9.90
N ILE A 68 -19.62 -5.39 8.87
CA ILE A 68 -18.99 -6.32 7.92
C ILE A 68 -17.89 -5.60 7.12
N LYS A 69 -18.16 -4.39 6.62
CA LYS A 69 -17.19 -3.61 5.82
C LYS A 69 -16.01 -3.11 6.66
N ILE A 70 -16.26 -2.82 7.94
CA ILE A 70 -15.21 -2.45 8.91
C ILE A 70 -14.21 -3.60 9.07
N LYS A 71 -14.70 -4.84 9.31
CA LYS A 71 -13.82 -6.02 9.44
C LYS A 71 -12.93 -6.20 8.22
N TYR A 72 -13.50 -6.10 7.01
CA TYR A 72 -12.71 -6.20 5.78
C TYR A 72 -11.66 -5.08 5.68
N ASN A 73 -11.99 -3.84 6.02
CA ASN A 73 -11.02 -2.75 5.96
C ASN A 73 -9.85 -2.94 6.94
N ILE A 74 -10.12 -3.41 8.16
CA ILE A 74 -9.07 -3.75 9.13
C ILE A 74 -8.15 -4.85 8.59
N ILE A 75 -8.72 -5.91 8.01
CA ILE A 75 -7.94 -7.00 7.41
C ILE A 75 -7.06 -6.47 6.27
N PHE A 76 -7.59 -5.61 5.39
CA PHE A 76 -6.80 -5.04 4.29
C PHE A 76 -5.66 -4.16 4.78
N ILE A 77 -5.88 -3.33 5.80
CA ILE A 77 -4.82 -2.53 6.43
C ILE A 77 -3.73 -3.47 6.97
N LEU A 78 -4.09 -4.46 7.78
CA LEU A 78 -3.11 -5.38 8.37
C LEU A 78 -2.33 -6.15 7.31
N LEU A 79 -3.02 -6.71 6.31
CA LEU A 79 -2.38 -7.48 5.25
C LEU A 79 -1.42 -6.61 4.43
N SER A 80 -1.83 -5.40 4.06
CA SER A 80 -0.95 -4.48 3.31
C SER A 80 0.31 -4.09 4.08
N ASN A 81 0.19 -3.86 5.41
CA ASN A 81 1.33 -3.57 6.27
C ASN A 81 2.28 -4.77 6.38
N ILE A 82 1.75 -5.97 6.60
CA ILE A 82 2.56 -7.18 6.69
C ILE A 82 3.33 -7.40 5.37
N VAL A 83 2.67 -7.30 4.23
CA VAL A 83 3.30 -7.49 2.92
C VAL A 83 4.36 -6.42 2.65
N PHE A 84 4.07 -5.15 2.95
CA PHE A 84 5.04 -4.07 2.76
C PHE A 84 6.30 -4.27 3.60
N ILE A 85 6.14 -4.54 4.91
CA ILE A 85 7.26 -4.80 5.83
C ILE A 85 8.07 -6.01 5.36
N LEU A 86 7.40 -7.09 4.93
CA LEU A 86 8.05 -8.31 4.47
C LEU A 86 8.90 -8.05 3.21
N ILE A 87 8.41 -7.27 2.25
CA ILE A 87 9.18 -6.90 1.05
C ILE A 87 10.39 -6.03 1.43
N VAL A 88 10.18 -4.99 2.23
CA VAL A 88 11.27 -4.10 2.67
C VAL A 88 12.37 -4.88 3.40
N TYR A 89 11.98 -5.81 4.28
CA TYR A 89 12.91 -6.64 5.05
C TYR A 89 13.64 -7.68 4.19
N LEU A 90 12.93 -8.43 3.34
CA LEU A 90 13.53 -9.50 2.53
C LEU A 90 14.52 -8.98 1.49
N PHE A 91 14.30 -7.78 0.97
CA PHE A 91 15.14 -7.17 -0.06
C PHE A 91 16.07 -6.08 0.48
N ASP A 92 16.11 -5.90 1.81
CA ASP A 92 17.00 -4.96 2.49
C ASP A 92 16.96 -3.56 1.85
N LEU A 93 15.74 -3.09 1.58
CA LEU A 93 15.52 -1.88 0.79
C LEU A 93 15.95 -0.60 1.51
N TRP A 94 16.25 -0.60 2.81
CA TRP A 94 16.61 0.61 3.56
C TRP A 94 18.00 0.54 4.20
N LYS A 95 18.96 0.00 3.46
CA LYS A 95 20.37 -0.02 3.83
C LYS A 95 21.09 1.28 3.50
#